data_AF-A0A8G1A1G0-F1
#
_entry.id   AF-A0A8G1A1G0-F1
#
_cell.length_a   1.000
_cell.length_b   1.000
_cell.length_c   1.000
_cell.angle_alpha   90.00
_cell.angle_beta   90.00
_cell.angle_gamma   90.00
#
_symmetry.space_group_name_H-M   'P 1'
#
loop_
_entity.id
_entity.type
_entity.pdbx_description
1 polymer ?
#
loop_
_entity_poly.entity_id
_entity_poly.type
_entity_poly.pdbx_seq_one_letter_code
_entity_poly.pdbx_strand_id
1 'polypeptide(L)'
;MQKEELLHLHMLLMHIKKYYETTTGEEVYTPDYDVLGVSPAHIHKNNISHKKAILALGEDLVHQLRSATPHAQQVEGIHKATHNEGVAQEH
;
A
#
# COMPACT_ATOMS: atom_id res chain seq x y z
N MET A 1 -9.58 14.76 8.03
CA MET A 1 -9.67 14.77 6.56
C MET A 1 -11.12 14.97 6.15
N GLN A 2 -11.35 15.99 5.36
CA GLN A 2 -12.63 16.30 4.73
C GLN A 2 -12.92 15.32 3.59
N LYS A 3 -14.17 15.26 3.14
CA LYS A 3 -14.60 14.31 2.10
C LYS A 3 -13.95 14.57 0.75
N GLU A 4 -13.84 15.84 0.36
CA GLU A 4 -13.19 16.25 -0.89
C GLU A 4 -11.70 15.86 -0.90
N GLU A 5 -10.99 16.06 0.21
CA GLU A 5 -9.60 15.64 0.36
C GLU A 5 -9.43 14.12 0.18
N LEU A 6 -10.37 13.31 0.72
CA LEU A 6 -10.36 11.85 0.54
C LEU A 6 -10.62 11.46 -0.93
N LEU A 7 -11.58 12.10 -1.60
CA LEU A 7 -11.87 11.83 -3.01
C LEU A 7 -10.67 12.20 -3.89
N HIS A 8 -10.04 13.35 -3.65
CA HIS A 8 -8.85 13.78 -4.38
C HIS A 8 -7.67 12.83 -4.16
N LEU A 9 -7.41 12.43 -2.91
CA LEU A 9 -6.35 11.46 -2.60
C LEU A 9 -6.60 10.10 -3.27
N HIS A 10 -7.84 9.62 -3.23
CA HIS A 10 -8.22 8.37 -3.87
C HIS A 10 -8.03 8.43 -5.39
N MET A 11 -8.44 9.54 -6.02
CA MET A 11 -8.22 9.77 -7.44
C MET A 11 -6.74 9.86 -7.79
N LEU A 12 -5.93 10.51 -6.96
CA LEU A 12 -4.48 10.59 -7.13
C LEU A 12 -3.84 9.20 -7.12
N LEU A 13 -4.20 8.32 -6.18
CA LEU A 13 -3.69 6.95 -6.16
C LEU A 13 -4.07 6.15 -7.42
N MET A 14 -5.29 6.32 -7.93
CA MET A 14 -5.69 5.72 -9.21
C MET A 14 -4.85 6.23 -10.38
N HIS A 15 -4.50 7.52 -10.40
CA HIS A 15 -3.59 8.07 -11.40
C HIS A 15 -2.17 7.53 -11.26
N ILE A 16 -1.67 7.35 -10.04
CA ILE A 16 -0.36 6.74 -9.79
C ILE A 16 -0.33 5.28 -10.29
N LYS A 17 -1.35 4.48 -9.98
CA LYS A 17 -1.52 3.12 -10.52
C LYS A 17 -1.44 3.14 -12.05
N LYS A 18 -2.32 3.92 -12.69
CA LYS A 18 -2.37 4.01 -14.16
C LYS A 18 -1.04 4.47 -14.76
N TYR A 19 -0.39 5.45 -14.14
CA TYR A 19 0.90 5.97 -14.60
C TYR A 19 1.98 4.89 -14.55
N TYR A 20 2.06 4.14 -13.45
CA TYR A 20 2.97 3.01 -13.32
C TYR A 20 2.72 2.00 -14.44
N GLU A 21 1.48 1.53 -14.60
CA GLU A 21 1.11 0.51 -15.61
C GLU A 21 1.42 0.97 -17.04
N THR A 22 1.17 2.24 -17.34
CA THR A 22 1.46 2.82 -18.66
C THR A 22 2.96 2.91 -18.92
N THR A 23 3.76 3.15 -17.89
CA THR A 23 5.21 3.39 -18.01
C THR A 23 6.01 2.08 -18.01
N THR A 24 5.59 1.08 -17.24
CA THR A 24 6.25 -0.22 -17.13
C THR A 24 5.69 -1.26 -18.10
N GLY A 25 4.42 -1.10 -18.52
CA GLY A 25 3.68 -2.12 -19.25
C GLY A 25 3.17 -3.27 -18.36
N GLU A 26 3.36 -3.16 -17.04
CA GLU A 26 2.95 -4.18 -16.06
C GLU A 26 1.66 -3.74 -15.37
N GLU A 27 0.64 -4.59 -15.37
CA GLU A 27 -0.60 -4.34 -14.65
C GLU A 27 -0.40 -4.48 -13.13
N VAL A 28 -0.94 -3.54 -12.35
CA VAL A 28 -0.93 -3.64 -10.89
C VAL A 28 -2.15 -4.46 -10.45
N TYR A 29 -1.88 -5.60 -9.82
CA TYR A 29 -2.90 -6.45 -9.23
C TYR A 29 -3.35 -5.88 -7.88
N THR A 30 -4.65 -5.58 -7.73
CA THR A 30 -5.22 -4.87 -6.56
C THR A 30 -6.45 -5.55 -5.94
N PRO A 31 -6.35 -6.82 -5.50
CA PRO A 31 -7.50 -7.61 -5.09
C PRO A 31 -8.20 -7.05 -3.84
N ASP A 32 -7.43 -6.52 -2.88
CA ASP A 32 -7.94 -5.99 -1.62
C ASP A 32 -8.67 -4.66 -1.84
N TYR A 33 -8.22 -3.88 -2.83
CA TYR A 33 -8.97 -2.73 -3.32
C TYR A 33 -10.25 -3.13 -4.06
N ASP A 34 -10.15 -4.06 -5.00
CA ASP A 34 -11.23 -4.40 -5.93
C ASP A 34 -12.46 -4.97 -5.21
N VAL A 35 -12.26 -5.79 -4.18
CA VAL A 35 -13.34 -6.37 -3.37
C VAL A 35 -14.17 -5.32 -2.64
N LEU A 36 -13.61 -4.14 -2.35
CA LEU A 36 -14.35 -3.06 -1.69
C LEU A 36 -15.39 -2.42 -2.62
N GLY A 37 -15.21 -2.51 -3.94
CA GLY A 37 -16.11 -1.89 -4.92
C GLY A 37 -16.30 -0.39 -4.69
N VAL A 38 -15.24 0.32 -4.30
CA VAL A 38 -15.24 1.75 -4.03
C VAL A 38 -14.24 2.43 -4.96
N SER A 39 -14.74 3.21 -5.90
CA SER A 39 -13.95 4.10 -6.76
C SER A 39 -14.13 5.58 -6.38
N PRO A 40 -13.25 6.50 -6.83
CA PRO A 40 -13.40 7.93 -6.59
C PRO A 40 -14.73 8.52 -7.10
N ALA A 41 -15.33 7.91 -8.13
CA ALA A 41 -16.63 8.35 -8.68
C ALA A 41 -17.81 8.11 -7.73
N HIS A 42 -17.65 7.26 -6.71
CA HIS A 42 -18.70 6.95 -5.74
C HIS A 42 -18.85 8.02 -4.67
N ILE A 43 -19.09 9.27 -5.08
CA ILE A 43 -19.15 10.46 -4.21
C ILE A 43 -20.22 10.36 -3.10
N HIS A 44 -21.17 9.44 -3.20
CA HIS A 44 -22.21 9.22 -2.20
C HIS A 44 -21.77 8.28 -1.08
N LYS A 45 -20.70 7.48 -1.26
CA LYS A 45 -20.17 6.63 -0.19
C LYS A 45 -19.58 7.47 0.95
N ASN A 46 -19.50 6.87 2.14
CA ASN A 46 -19.05 7.57 3.33
C ASN A 46 -17.53 7.67 3.41
N ASN A 47 -17.03 8.53 4.31
CA ASN A 47 -15.60 8.76 4.48
C ASN A 47 -14.83 7.50 4.88
N ILE A 48 -15.44 6.58 5.65
CA ILE A 48 -14.79 5.34 6.09
C ILE A 48 -14.57 4.41 4.89
N SER A 49 -15.55 4.29 3.99
CA SER A 49 -15.42 3.51 2.75
C SER A 49 -14.26 4.02 1.89
N HIS A 50 -14.15 5.34 1.70
CA HIS A 50 -13.04 5.92 0.94
C HIS A 50 -11.69 5.72 1.63
N LYS A 51 -11.61 5.86 2.96
CA LYS A 51 -10.37 5.58 3.70
C LYS A 51 -9.91 4.14 3.55
N LYS A 52 -10.83 3.17 3.65
CA LYS A 52 -10.51 1.75 3.45
C LYS A 52 -9.99 1.50 2.04
N ALA A 53 -10.63 2.07 1.03
CA ALA A 53 -10.22 1.95 -0.36
C ALA A 53 -8.83 2.54 -0.62
N ILE A 54 -8.54 3.73 -0.06
CA ILE A 54 -7.24 4.40 -0.15
C ILE A 54 -6.14 3.54 0.47
N LEU A 55 -6.41 2.97 1.67
CA LEU A 55 -5.44 2.12 2.36
C LEU A 55 -5.16 0.84 1.58
N ALA A 56 -6.20 0.12 1.15
CA ALA A 56 -6.04 -1.11 0.37
C ALA A 56 -5.28 -0.86 -0.93
N LEU A 57 -5.66 0.17 -1.70
CA LEU A 57 -4.97 0.53 -2.94
C LEU A 57 -3.51 0.91 -2.71
N GLY A 58 -3.23 1.63 -1.61
CA GLY A 58 -1.86 1.99 -1.23
C GLY A 58 -1.00 0.77 -0.88
N GLU A 59 -1.56 -0.19 -0.14
CA GLU A 59 -0.88 -1.43 0.23
C GLU A 59 -0.57 -2.29 -1.00
N ASP A 60 -1.55 -2.49 -1.89
CA ASP A 60 -1.37 -3.23 -3.14
C ASP A 60 -0.29 -2.58 -4.03
N LEU A 61 -0.30 -1.24 -4.17
CA LEU A 61 0.72 -0.51 -4.93
C LEU A 61 2.12 -0.67 -4.33
N VAL A 62 2.25 -0.53 -3.01
CA VAL A 62 3.54 -0.70 -2.33
C VAL A 62 4.05 -2.14 -2.51
N HIS A 63 3.16 -3.13 -2.42
CA HIS A 63 3.51 -4.53 -2.66
C HIS A 63 4.06 -4.73 -4.08
N GLN A 64 3.34 -4.24 -5.10
CA GLN A 64 3.76 -4.33 -6.51
C GLN A 64 5.12 -3.64 -6.75
N LEU A 65 5.32 -2.44 -6.20
CA LEU A 65 6.57 -1.70 -6.36
C LEU A 65 7.76 -2.42 -5.72
N ARG A 66 7.55 -3.07 -4.57
CA ARG A 66 8.58 -3.87 -3.90
C ARG A 66 8.90 -5.14 -4.68
N SER A 67 7.91 -5.82 -5.26
CA SER A 67 8.15 -7.02 -6.07
C SER A 67 8.83 -6.70 -7.40
N ALA A 68 8.53 -5.55 -8.00
CA ALA A 68 9.13 -5.11 -9.26
C ALA A 68 10.57 -4.60 -9.12
N THR A 69 11.08 -4.38 -7.89
CA THR A 69 12.45 -3.90 -7.64
C THR A 69 13.28 -4.95 -6.87
N PRO A 70 14.06 -5.80 -7.58
CA PRO A 70 14.83 -6.89 -6.96
C PRO A 70 15.90 -6.46 -5.93
N HIS A 71 16.19 -5.15 -5.80
CA HIS A 71 17.26 -4.63 -4.95
C HIS A 71 16.77 -3.92 -3.68
N ALA A 72 15.45 -3.82 -3.43
CA ALA A 72 14.90 -3.16 -2.24
C ALA A 72 14.77 -4.08 -1.01
N GLN A 73 15.02 -5.39 -1.14
CA GLN A 73 14.77 -6.38 -0.07
C GLN A 73 15.81 -6.41 1.06
N GLN A 74 16.85 -5.56 1.04
CA GLN A 74 17.97 -5.69 1.98
C GLN A 74 17.83 -4.92 3.30
N VAL A 75 16.76 -4.12 3.49
CA VAL A 75 16.66 -3.22 4.65
C VAL A 75 15.86 -3.79 5.84
N GLU A 76 14.99 -4.78 5.63
CA GLU A 76 14.12 -5.31 6.71
C GLU A 76 14.79 -6.39 7.59
N GLY A 77 15.99 -6.87 7.23
CA GLY A 77 16.71 -7.93 7.96
C GLY A 77 17.51 -7.48 9.19
N ILE A 78 17.75 -6.18 9.36
CA ILE A 78 18.68 -5.68 10.40
C ILE A 78 18.00 -5.57 11.78
N HIS A 79 16.67 -5.47 11.83
CA HIS A 79 15.97 -5.11 13.08
C HIS A 79 15.63 -6.30 13.99
N LYS A 80 15.84 -7.55 13.53
CA LYS A 80 15.55 -8.76 14.34
C LYS A 80 16.77 -9.35 15.05
N ALA A 81 17.98 -8.85 14.77
CA ALA A 81 19.22 -9.42 15.30
C ALA A 81 19.67 -8.83 16.66
N THR A 82 18.99 -7.81 17.20
CA THR A 82 19.43 -7.12 18.43
C THR A 82 18.66 -7.52 19.70
N HIS A 83 17.83 -8.57 19.67
CA HIS A 83 17.26 -9.15 20.89
C HIS A 83 17.56 -10.66 20.96
N ASN A 84 18.81 -10.96 21.29
CA ASN A 84 19.15 -12.19 22.00
C ASN A 84 20.27 -11.86 22.99
N GLU A 85 19.92 -11.10 24.02
CA GLU A 85 20.80 -10.95 25.19
C GLU A 85 20.84 -12.29 25.90
N GLY A 86 22.04 -12.90 25.90
CA GLY A 86 22.31 -14.14 26.59
C GLY A 86 22.11 -13.97 28.09
N VAL A 87 21.21 -14.76 28.65
CA VAL A 87 21.22 -15.07 30.08
C VAL A 87 22.19 -16.23 30.26
N ALA A 88 23.48 -15.91 30.44
CA ALA A 88 24.45 -16.83 30.99
C ALA A 88 24.29 -16.81 32.52
N GLN A 89 23.85 -17.94 33.07
CA GLN A 89 23.68 -18.15 34.51
C GLN A 89 25.05 -18.52 35.10
N GLU A 90 25.55 -17.69 36.02
CA GLU A 90 26.79 -17.92 36.77
C GLU A 90 26.65 -19.15 37.69
N HIS A 91 27.73 -19.92 37.81
CA HIS A 91 27.92 -21.05 38.73
C HIS A 91 28.92 -20.67 39.82
#